data_AF-A0AAD3ZAW4-F1
#
_entry.id   AF-A0AAD3ZAW4-F1
#
_cell.length_a   1.000
_cell.length_b   1.000
_cell.length_c   1.000
_cell.angle_alpha   90.00
_cell.angle_beta   90.00
_cell.angle_gamma   90.00
#
_symmetry.space_group_name_H-M   'P 1'
#
loop_
_entity.id
_entity.type
_entity.pdbx_description
1 polymer ?
#
loop_
_entity_poly.entity_id
_entity_poly.type
_entity_poly.pdbx_seq_one_letter_code
_entity_poly.pdbx_strand_id
1 'polypeptide(L)'
;MTRNIWTRALWGGVIGITAADLLLAIARAAGGMQVNLLAGLADLVAAQWVAYSPSGMILGFVIHLLAGALFALLFAAIIRSFNSRHNLIAGAITGLLLWLIWGLALPPLGITPAPWAAGTATTIISLLSTLIYGLILGYAVSEEAVRERA
;
A
#
# COMPACT_ATOMS: atom_id res chain seq x y z
N MET A 1 -12.44 -5.33 -25.63
CA MET A 1 -13.14 -5.44 -24.33
C MET A 1 -12.54 -4.43 -23.38
N THR A 2 -13.27 -3.38 -23.03
CA THR A 2 -12.87 -2.40 -22.00
C THR A 2 -12.86 -3.09 -20.63
N ARG A 3 -11.76 -2.98 -19.88
CA ARG A 3 -11.68 -3.56 -18.53
C ARG A 3 -12.41 -2.63 -17.57
N ASN A 4 -13.47 -3.13 -16.94
CA ASN A 4 -14.25 -2.45 -15.91
C ASN A 4 -13.33 -1.80 -14.84
N ILE A 5 -13.67 -0.60 -14.35
CA ILE A 5 -12.95 0.15 -13.30
C ILE A 5 -12.56 -0.74 -12.10
N TRP A 6 -13.40 -1.71 -11.72
CA TRP A 6 -13.10 -2.65 -10.64
C TRP A 6 -11.91 -3.55 -10.94
N THR A 7 -11.84 -4.10 -12.15
CA THR A 7 -10.72 -4.94 -12.60
C THR A 7 -9.43 -4.11 -12.63
N ARG A 8 -9.51 -2.86 -13.09
CA ARG A 8 -8.35 -1.97 -13.14
C ARG A 8 -7.87 -1.56 -11.76
N ALA A 9 -8.80 -1.23 -10.86
CA ALA A 9 -8.49 -0.94 -9.47
C ALA A 9 -7.83 -2.13 -8.79
N LEU A 10 -8.37 -3.35 -8.99
CA LEU A 10 -7.78 -4.57 -8.44
C LEU A 10 -6.34 -4.77 -8.93
N TRP A 11 -6.10 -4.70 -10.24
CA TRP A 11 -4.74 -4.82 -10.79
C TRP A 11 -3.83 -3.67 -10.36
N GLY A 12 -4.34 -2.44 -10.30
CA GLY A 12 -3.62 -1.28 -9.80
C GLY A 12 -3.21 -1.42 -8.33
N GLY A 13 -4.09 -1.97 -7.50
CA GLY A 13 -3.81 -2.29 -6.10
C GLY A 13 -2.73 -3.36 -5.96
N VAL A 14 -2.86 -4.46 -6.70
CA VAL A 14 -1.87 -5.57 -6.71
C VAL A 14 -0.50 -5.08 -7.16
N ILE A 15 -0.42 -4.38 -8.30
CA ILE A 15 0.84 -3.84 -8.83
C ILE A 15 1.40 -2.79 -7.87
N GLY A 16 0.55 -1.92 -7.33
CA GLY A 16 0.93 -0.87 -6.40
C GLY A 16 1.55 -1.41 -5.12
N ILE A 17 0.92 -2.41 -4.48
CA ILE A 17 1.47 -3.03 -3.27
C ILE A 17 2.75 -3.79 -3.59
N THR A 18 2.78 -4.54 -4.70
CA THR A 18 3.99 -5.25 -5.10
C THR A 18 5.15 -4.29 -5.29
N ALA A 19 4.93 -3.14 -5.94
CA ALA A 19 5.95 -2.11 -6.11
C ALA A 19 6.37 -1.48 -4.77
N ALA A 20 5.41 -1.19 -3.88
CA ALA A 20 5.69 -0.66 -2.54
C ALA A 20 6.51 -1.64 -1.70
N ASP A 21 6.15 -2.93 -1.70
CA ASP A 21 6.87 -3.98 -0.95
C ASP A 21 8.25 -4.25 -1.51
N LEU A 22 8.43 -4.21 -2.84
CA LEU A 22 9.76 -4.28 -3.45
C LEU A 22 10.63 -3.10 -2.99
N LEU A 23 10.10 -1.88 -2.97
CA LEU A 23 10.84 -0.72 -2.46
C LEU A 23 11.21 -0.91 -0.99
N LEU A 24 10.26 -1.33 -0.14
CA LEU A 24 10.51 -1.55 1.28
C LEU A 24 11.55 -2.66 1.51
N ALA A 25 11.48 -3.75 0.74
CA ALA A 25 12.42 -4.86 0.82
C ALA A 25 13.84 -4.45 0.39
N ILE A 26 13.97 -3.75 -0.74
CA ILE A 26 15.26 -3.22 -1.23
C ILE A 26 15.86 -2.25 -0.20
N ALA A 27 15.06 -1.31 0.29
CA ALA A 27 15.50 -0.32 1.26
C ALA A 27 15.91 -0.95 2.59
N ARG A 28 15.22 -2.02 3.03
CA ARG A 28 15.62 -2.80 4.21
C ARG A 28 16.92 -3.55 3.98
N ALA A 29 17.09 -4.20 2.84
CA ALA A 29 18.34 -4.87 2.48
C ALA A 29 19.53 -3.91 2.42
N ALA A 30 19.30 -2.65 2.03
CA ALA A 30 20.29 -1.58 2.02
C ALA A 30 20.51 -0.92 3.41
N GLY A 31 19.82 -1.35 4.47
CA GLY A 31 19.91 -0.78 5.81
C GLY A 31 19.19 0.56 6.01
N GLY A 32 18.44 1.04 5.01
CA GLY A 32 17.68 2.29 5.05
C GLY A 32 16.32 2.19 5.75
N MET A 33 15.83 0.98 6.00
CA MET A 33 14.55 0.72 6.69
C MET A 33 14.79 -0.08 7.97
N GLN A 34 14.47 0.52 9.12
CA GLN A 34 14.62 -0.14 10.42
C GLN A 34 13.44 -1.06 10.74
N VAL A 35 12.25 -0.76 10.20
CA VAL A 35 11.02 -1.55 10.43
C VAL A 35 10.88 -2.69 9.44
N ASN A 36 10.27 -3.79 9.89
CA ASN A 36 9.91 -4.92 9.03
C ASN A 36 8.39 -5.06 8.99
N LEU A 37 7.74 -4.27 8.11
CA LEU A 37 6.29 -4.27 8.00
C LEU A 37 5.74 -5.67 7.70
N LEU A 38 6.37 -6.41 6.79
CA LEU A 38 5.89 -7.74 6.39
C LEU A 38 5.97 -8.74 7.54
N ALA A 39 7.07 -8.78 8.29
CA ALA A 39 7.15 -9.63 9.47
C ALA A 39 6.14 -9.21 10.55
N GLY A 40 5.95 -7.90 10.77
CA GLY A 40 4.94 -7.40 11.70
C GLY A 40 3.52 -7.82 11.31
N LEU A 41 3.19 -7.77 10.01
CA LEU A 41 1.89 -8.23 9.50
C LEU A 41 1.73 -9.75 9.67
N ALA A 42 2.80 -10.52 9.48
CA ALA A 42 2.78 -11.96 9.70
C ALA A 42 2.57 -12.32 11.18
N ASP A 43 3.11 -11.51 12.11
CA ASP A 43 2.98 -11.72 13.56
C ASP A 43 1.53 -11.60 14.06
N LEU A 44 0.63 -10.97 13.28
CA LEU A 44 -0.79 -10.93 13.59
C LEU A 44 -1.49 -12.28 13.52
N VAL A 45 -0.93 -13.22 12.75
CA VAL A 45 -1.60 -14.49 12.40
C VAL A 45 -0.71 -15.72 12.54
N ALA A 46 0.58 -15.54 12.78
CA ALA A 46 1.56 -16.61 12.95
C ALA A 46 2.36 -16.43 14.24
N ALA A 47 2.97 -17.51 14.73
CA ALA A 47 3.88 -17.42 15.86
C ALA A 47 5.13 -16.59 15.52
N GLN A 48 5.68 -15.85 16.47
CA GLN A 48 6.83 -14.96 16.28
C GLN A 48 8.00 -15.60 15.52
N TRP A 49 8.41 -16.80 15.89
CA TRP A 49 9.53 -17.48 15.22
C TRP A 49 9.26 -17.79 13.74
N VAL A 50 7.99 -17.92 13.33
CA VAL A 50 7.57 -18.04 11.93
C VAL A 50 7.53 -16.67 11.26
N ALA A 51 6.96 -15.66 11.94
CA ALA A 51 6.79 -14.31 11.41
C ALA A 51 8.09 -13.66 10.93
N TYR A 52 9.19 -13.89 11.65
CA TYR A 52 10.54 -13.38 11.30
C TYR A 52 11.37 -14.33 10.42
N SER A 53 10.77 -15.40 9.90
CA SER A 53 11.40 -16.31 8.94
C SER A 53 11.09 -15.91 7.49
N PRO A 54 11.76 -16.50 6.47
CA PRO A 54 11.40 -16.30 5.07
C PRO A 54 9.93 -16.65 4.77
N SER A 55 9.38 -17.69 5.43
CA SER A 55 7.98 -18.07 5.27
C SER A 55 7.01 -17.03 5.84
N GLY A 56 7.38 -16.40 6.96
CA GLY A 56 6.63 -15.29 7.54
C GLY A 56 6.63 -14.06 6.63
N MET A 57 7.75 -13.75 5.98
CA MET A 57 7.82 -12.65 5.00
C MET A 57 6.87 -12.85 3.83
N ILE A 58 6.73 -14.08 3.33
CA ILE A 58 5.74 -14.43 2.27
C ILE A 58 4.31 -14.24 2.79
N LEU A 59 4.03 -14.71 4.01
CA LEU A 59 2.72 -14.53 4.63
C LEU A 59 2.37 -13.05 4.82
N GLY A 60 3.31 -12.25 5.33
CA GLY A 60 3.18 -10.81 5.46
C GLY A 60 2.92 -10.11 4.13
N PHE A 61 3.64 -10.50 3.08
CA PHE A 61 3.41 -10.01 1.71
C PHE A 61 1.99 -10.33 1.23
N VAL A 62 1.50 -11.56 1.45
CA VAL A 62 0.13 -11.94 1.08
C VAL A 62 -0.91 -11.10 1.83
N ILE A 63 -0.72 -10.90 3.14
CA ILE A 63 -1.62 -10.06 3.96
C ILE A 63 -1.63 -8.62 3.42
N HIS A 64 -0.45 -8.06 3.14
CA HIS A 64 -0.33 -6.70 2.62
C HIS A 64 -0.96 -6.54 1.24
N LEU A 65 -0.77 -7.53 0.36
CA LEU A 65 -1.35 -7.59 -0.97
C LEU A 65 -2.89 -7.65 -0.92
N LEU A 66 -3.46 -8.47 -0.03
CA LEU A 66 -4.91 -8.53 0.18
C LEU A 66 -5.46 -7.22 0.76
N ALA A 67 -4.77 -6.63 1.73
CA ALA A 67 -5.17 -5.36 2.33
C ALA A 67 -5.18 -4.23 1.29
N GLY A 68 -4.14 -4.12 0.46
CA GLY A 68 -4.10 -3.12 -0.61
C GLY A 68 -5.09 -3.41 -1.74
N ALA A 69 -5.33 -4.67 -2.10
CA ALA A 69 -6.38 -5.00 -3.06
C ALA A 69 -7.76 -4.55 -2.57
N LEU A 70 -8.09 -4.79 -1.30
CA LEU A 70 -9.33 -4.32 -0.68
C LEU A 70 -9.39 -2.78 -0.66
N PHE A 71 -8.30 -2.13 -0.27
CA PHE A 71 -8.23 -0.67 -0.24
C PHE A 71 -8.37 -0.05 -1.64
N ALA A 72 -7.84 -0.69 -2.67
CA ALA A 72 -7.98 -0.26 -4.05
C ALA A 72 -9.44 -0.30 -4.53
N LEU A 73 -10.20 -1.32 -4.14
CA LEU A 73 -11.64 -1.40 -4.43
C LEU A 73 -12.41 -0.27 -3.72
N LEU A 74 -12.08 0.01 -2.45
CA LEU A 74 -12.69 1.11 -1.71
C LEU A 74 -12.39 2.46 -2.39
N PHE A 75 -11.15 2.69 -2.79
CA PHE A 75 -10.75 3.89 -3.53
C PHE A 75 -11.53 4.03 -4.85
N ALA A 76 -11.67 2.95 -5.63
CA ALA A 76 -12.44 2.98 -6.87
C ALA A 76 -13.92 3.32 -6.63
N ALA A 77 -14.52 2.79 -5.56
CA ALA A 77 -15.89 3.11 -5.17
C ALA A 77 -16.06 4.61 -4.86
N ILE A 78 -15.10 5.19 -4.12
CA ILE A 78 -15.05 6.62 -3.80
C ILE A 78 -14.92 7.44 -5.08
N ILE A 79 -13.92 7.16 -5.92
CA ILE A 79 -13.68 7.90 -7.18
C ILE A 79 -14.91 7.89 -8.09
N ARG A 80 -15.55 6.72 -8.23
CA ARG A 80 -16.78 6.57 -9.01
C ARG A 80 -17.91 7.43 -8.44
N SER A 81 -18.08 7.45 -7.12
CA SER A 81 -19.13 8.21 -6.44
C SER A 81 -18.94 9.73 -6.58
N PHE A 82 -17.70 10.21 -6.48
CA PHE A 82 -17.37 11.63 -6.59
C PHE A 82 -17.21 12.12 -8.03
N ASN A 83 -17.25 11.24 -9.04
CA ASN A 83 -17.05 11.61 -10.43
C ASN A 83 -15.76 12.42 -10.67
N SER A 84 -14.70 12.13 -9.92
CA SER A 84 -13.47 12.92 -9.95
C SER A 84 -12.78 12.84 -11.32
N ARG A 85 -12.22 13.97 -11.77
CA ARG A 85 -11.33 14.06 -12.94
C ARG A 85 -9.86 14.00 -12.55
N HIS A 86 -9.54 14.18 -11.27
CA HIS A 86 -8.19 14.34 -10.76
C HIS A 86 -7.73 13.09 -10.00
N ASN A 87 -7.86 11.93 -10.63
CA ASN A 87 -7.64 10.63 -9.97
C ASN A 87 -6.19 10.42 -9.52
N LEU A 88 -5.21 11.06 -10.17
CA LEU A 88 -3.81 11.07 -9.72
C LEU A 88 -3.63 11.84 -8.41
N ILE A 89 -4.25 13.03 -8.28
CA ILE A 89 -4.18 13.83 -7.04
C ILE A 89 -4.88 13.07 -5.91
N ALA A 90 -6.06 12.50 -6.19
CA ALA A 90 -6.76 11.65 -5.23
C ALA A 90 -5.92 10.43 -4.82
N GLY A 91 -5.18 9.84 -5.76
CA GLY A 91 -4.21 8.78 -5.49
C GLY A 91 -3.08 9.20 -4.58
N ALA A 92 -2.46 10.36 -4.82
CA ALA A 92 -1.41 10.92 -3.96
C ALA A 92 -1.91 11.20 -2.54
N ILE A 93 -3.09 11.83 -2.41
CA ILE A 93 -3.76 12.04 -1.12
C ILE A 93 -4.01 10.69 -0.43
N THR A 94 -4.46 9.69 -1.18
CA THR A 94 -4.69 8.34 -0.65
C THR A 94 -3.41 7.70 -0.13
N GLY A 95 -2.29 7.83 -0.86
CA GLY A 95 -0.99 7.35 -0.41
C GLY A 95 -0.52 8.02 0.89
N LEU A 96 -0.75 9.33 1.03
CA LEU A 96 -0.46 10.06 2.26
C LEU A 96 -1.37 9.61 3.42
N LEU A 97 -2.67 9.45 3.17
CA LEU A 97 -3.61 8.95 4.19
C LEU A 97 -3.24 7.55 4.66
N LEU A 98 -2.84 6.66 3.74
CA LEU A 98 -2.38 5.32 4.09
C LEU A 98 -1.10 5.35 4.95
N TRP A 99 -0.18 6.27 4.66
CA TRP A 99 1.01 6.45 5.49
C TRP A 99 0.67 6.92 6.90
N LEU A 100 -0.28 7.85 7.03
CA LEU A 100 -0.79 8.29 8.33
C LEU A 100 -1.52 7.15 9.06
N ILE A 101 -2.34 6.36 8.36
CA ILE A 101 -3.00 5.19 8.92
C ILE A 101 -1.97 4.18 9.41
N TRP A 102 -0.90 3.93 8.65
CA TRP A 102 0.20 3.08 9.11
C TRP A 102 0.74 3.61 10.44
N GLY A 103 1.19 4.87 10.48
CA GLY A 103 1.82 5.43 11.68
C GLY A 103 0.91 5.63 12.89
N LEU A 104 -0.42 5.66 12.70
CA LEU A 104 -1.39 5.84 13.80
C LEU A 104 -2.04 4.52 14.25
N ALA A 105 -2.31 3.60 13.32
CA ALA A 105 -3.08 2.39 13.59
C ALA A 105 -2.19 1.17 13.89
N LEU A 106 -1.05 1.02 13.23
CA LEU A 106 -0.21 -0.17 13.42
C LEU A 106 0.59 -0.18 14.74
N PRO A 107 1.09 0.96 15.28
CA PRO A 107 1.85 0.94 16.53
C PRO A 107 1.05 0.50 17.76
N PRO A 108 -0.19 0.96 17.99
CA PRO A 108 -1.02 0.45 19.08
C PRO A 108 -1.30 -1.06 18.99
N LEU A 109 -1.22 -1.64 17.80
CA LEU A 109 -1.39 -3.08 17.56
C LEU A 109 -0.09 -3.88 17.75
N GLY A 110 1.04 -3.23 18.06
CA GLY A 110 2.33 -3.89 18.24
C GLY A 110 2.99 -4.40 16.96
N ILE A 111 2.42 -4.10 15.78
CA ILE A 111 2.89 -4.61 14.48
C ILE A 111 4.23 -3.98 14.10
N THR A 112 4.33 -2.65 14.24
CA THR A 112 5.50 -1.86 13.88
C THR A 112 5.43 -0.51 14.57
N PRO A 113 6.57 0.08 14.98
CA PRO A 113 6.57 1.46 15.46
C PRO A 113 6.12 2.41 14.36
N ALA A 114 5.72 3.62 14.76
CA ALA A 114 5.35 4.66 13.83
C ALA A 114 6.56 5.02 12.93
N PRO A 115 6.39 5.20 11.60
CA PRO A 115 7.53 5.43 10.72
C PRO A 115 8.39 6.64 11.10
N TRP A 116 7.77 7.72 11.61
CA TRP A 116 8.46 8.92 12.10
C TRP A 116 9.25 8.71 13.40
N ALA A 117 8.96 7.66 14.16
CA ALA A 117 9.73 7.28 15.34
C ALA A 117 10.92 6.36 14.99
N ALA A 118 10.94 5.77 13.79
CA ALA A 118 11.93 4.79 13.33
C ALA A 118 13.08 5.43 12.50
N GLY A 119 13.23 6.75 12.60
CA GLY A 119 14.28 7.53 11.93
C GLY A 119 13.90 8.11 10.57
N THR A 120 14.66 9.11 10.13
CA THR A 120 14.38 9.89 8.91
C THR A 120 14.35 9.04 7.65
N ALA A 121 15.27 8.09 7.50
CA ALA A 121 15.30 7.20 6.33
C ALA A 121 14.02 6.35 6.25
N THR A 122 13.65 5.69 7.35
CA THR A 122 12.40 4.91 7.44
C THR A 122 11.17 5.77 7.14
N THR A 123 11.13 7.00 7.66
CA THR A 123 10.04 7.96 7.43
C THR A 123 9.88 8.26 5.94
N ILE A 124 10.97 8.63 5.26
CA ILE A 124 10.94 9.00 3.85
C ILE A 124 10.59 7.79 2.98
N ILE A 125 11.23 6.65 3.20
CA ILE A 125 11.03 5.45 2.37
C ILE A 125 9.61 4.90 2.52
N SER A 126 9.09 4.84 3.75
CA SER A 126 7.70 4.41 3.99
C SER A 126 6.70 5.37 3.33
N LEU A 127 6.92 6.68 3.40
CA LEU A 127 6.08 7.67 2.72
C LEU A 127 6.13 7.49 1.20
N LEU A 128 7.32 7.32 0.63
CA LEU A 128 7.48 7.07 -0.80
C LEU A 128 6.77 5.78 -1.23
N SER A 129 6.85 4.72 -0.40
CA SER A 129 6.20 3.43 -0.71
C SER A 129 4.68 3.56 -0.82
N THR A 130 4.03 4.27 0.11
CA THR A 130 2.58 4.45 0.07
C THR A 130 2.16 5.46 -0.99
N LEU A 131 2.98 6.47 -1.29
CA LEU A 131 2.75 7.38 -2.41
C LEU A 131 2.84 6.66 -3.76
N ILE A 132 3.81 5.76 -3.95
CA ILE A 132 3.92 4.90 -5.14
C ILE A 132 2.64 4.08 -5.32
N TYR A 133 2.18 3.42 -4.25
CA TYR A 133 0.91 2.69 -4.27
C TYR A 133 -0.26 3.60 -4.69
N GLY A 134 -0.41 4.76 -4.03
CA GLY A 134 -1.50 5.70 -4.29
C GLY A 134 -1.48 6.25 -5.73
N LEU A 135 -0.31 6.57 -6.26
CA LEU A 135 -0.15 7.07 -7.63
C LEU A 135 -0.45 6.00 -8.68
N ILE A 136 0.05 4.77 -8.50
CA ILE A 136 -0.25 3.65 -9.39
C ILE A 136 -1.76 3.38 -9.42
N LEU A 137 -2.40 3.38 -8.25
CA LEU A 137 -3.84 3.18 -8.14
C LEU A 137 -4.63 4.33 -8.77
N GLY A 138 -4.25 5.58 -8.51
CA GLY A 138 -4.85 6.77 -9.11
C GLY A 138 -4.75 6.77 -10.64
N TYR A 139 -3.61 6.34 -11.17
CA TYR A 139 -3.40 6.13 -12.61
C TYR A 139 -4.28 5.00 -13.15
N ALA A 140 -4.31 3.85 -12.44
CA ALA A 140 -5.08 2.69 -12.88
C ALA A 140 -6.57 2.99 -13.03
N VAL A 141 -7.14 3.86 -12.20
CA VAL A 141 -8.56 4.26 -12.31
C VAL A 141 -8.79 5.53 -13.15
N SER A 142 -7.76 6.26 -13.57
CA SER A 142 -7.91 7.49 -14.36
C SER A 142 -8.29 7.23 -15.81
N GLU A 143 -7.64 6.26 -16.49
CA GLU A 143 -7.88 6.09 -17.93
C GLU A 143 -9.27 5.52 -18.24
N GLU A 144 -9.99 4.97 -17.26
CA GLU A 144 -11.38 4.51 -17.45
C GLU A 144 -12.38 5.66 -17.30
N ALA A 145 -12.19 6.53 -16.30
CA ALA A 145 -13.05 7.70 -16.10
C ALA A 145 -13.02 8.66 -17.30
N VAL A 146 -11.91 8.70 -18.04
CA VAL A 146 -11.81 9.45 -19.31
C VAL A 146 -12.60 8.76 -20.43
N ARG A 147 -12.61 7.43 -20.49
CA ARG A 147 -13.28 6.63 -21.53
C ARG A 147 -14.79 6.54 -21.35
N GLU A 148 -15.29 6.43 -20.12
CA GLU A 148 -16.74 6.41 -19.85
C GLU A 148 -17.43 7.76 -20.17
N ARG A 149 -16.66 8.83 -20.40
CA ARG A 149 -17.16 10.19 -20.64
C ARG A 149 -16.97 10.70 -22.06
N ALA A 150 -16.25 9.95 -22.91
CA ALA A 150 -15.99 10.26 -24.31
C ALA A 150 -17.00 9.53 -25.20
#